data_AF-A0A7Z8JZL0-F1
#
_entry.id   AF-A0A7Z8JZL0-F1
#
_cell.length_a   1.000
_cell.length_b   1.000
_cell.length_c   1.000
_cell.angle_alpha   90.00
_cell.angle_beta   90.00
_cell.angle_gamma   90.00
#
_symmetry.space_group_name_H-M   'P 1'
#
loop_
_entity.id
_entity.type
_entity.pdbx_description
1 polymer ?
#
loop_
_entity_poly.entity_id
_entity_poly.type
_entity_poly.pdbx_seq_one_letter_code
_entity_poly.pdbx_strand_id
1 'polypeptide(L)'
;MTTTTPRPDPLPDARSITRTDPRATLRLGHPRELLALVPYLLGFQPRDSAVLVGLRPPGRQVGLVARVDLPDLLRPGGAELAAALADHLHDDGTAEAVVVLYAGEGDPRDPERGLRARAGSRGARAAEVLRRGLAGVGPVTTWSVDDGSYVGPDCRDRACCPVGGRPLADLSGGDLAGRLVSRRGGVAGSREEVGLVRPAA
;
A
#
# COMPACT_ATOMS: atom_id res chain seq x y z
N MET A 1 12.21 -49.13 -43.20
CA MET A 1 11.69 -47.84 -42.69
C MET A 1 11.27 -48.07 -41.26
N THR A 2 12.11 -47.68 -40.31
CA THR A 2 11.96 -48.02 -38.88
C THR A 2 11.52 -46.77 -38.14
N THR A 3 10.29 -46.75 -37.64
CA THR A 3 9.71 -45.62 -36.90
C THR A 3 10.13 -45.72 -35.44
N THR A 4 11.03 -44.84 -35.00
CA THR A 4 11.41 -44.65 -33.60
C THR A 4 10.44 -43.67 -32.93
N THR A 5 9.68 -44.14 -31.94
CA THR A 5 8.86 -43.29 -31.04
C THR A 5 9.77 -42.65 -29.98
N PRO A 6 9.71 -41.32 -29.74
CA PRO A 6 10.49 -40.70 -28.68
C PRO A 6 9.88 -40.98 -27.29
N ARG A 7 10.76 -41.23 -26.32
CA ARG A 7 10.44 -41.43 -24.90
C ARG A 7 10.26 -40.05 -24.24
N PRO A 8 9.24 -39.84 -23.38
CA PRO A 8 9.08 -38.56 -22.69
C PRO A 8 10.17 -38.36 -21.63
N ASP A 9 10.65 -37.12 -21.50
CA ASP A 9 11.63 -36.71 -20.50
C ASP A 9 11.10 -36.95 -19.07
N PRO A 10 11.95 -37.38 -18.12
CA PRO A 10 11.54 -37.52 -16.74
C PRO A 10 11.23 -36.15 -16.14
N LEU A 11 10.09 -36.04 -15.45
CA LEU A 11 9.76 -34.85 -14.66
C LEU A 11 10.86 -34.61 -13.60
N PRO A 12 11.26 -33.36 -13.36
CA PRO A 12 12.25 -33.04 -12.34
C PRO A 12 11.75 -33.36 -10.93
N ASP A 13 12.64 -33.93 -10.12
CA ASP A 13 12.40 -34.42 -8.77
C ASP A 13 11.82 -33.37 -7.81
N ALA A 14 10.77 -33.77 -7.09
CA ALA A 14 10.04 -33.00 -6.08
C ALA A 14 10.84 -32.73 -4.77
N ARG A 15 12.18 -32.69 -4.84
CA ARG A 15 13.06 -32.50 -3.66
C ARG A 15 13.96 -31.29 -3.69
N SER A 16 13.83 -30.39 -4.65
CA SER A 16 14.44 -29.05 -4.54
C SER A 16 13.53 -28.10 -3.76
N ILE A 17 13.27 -28.44 -2.50
CA ILE A 17 12.68 -27.52 -1.52
C ILE A 17 13.81 -26.58 -1.14
N THR A 18 13.99 -25.51 -1.91
CA THR A 18 14.97 -24.47 -1.58
C THR A 18 14.58 -23.86 -0.24
N ARG A 19 15.42 -24.15 0.76
CA ARG A 19 15.54 -23.48 2.05
C ARG A 19 15.22 -21.99 1.90
N THR A 20 14.07 -21.57 2.44
CA THR A 20 13.55 -20.19 2.32
C THR A 20 14.46 -19.22 3.08
N ASP A 21 15.06 -18.27 2.36
CA ASP A 21 15.81 -17.14 2.91
C ASP A 21 14.85 -16.18 3.66
N PRO A 22 15.15 -15.78 4.92
CA PRO A 22 14.36 -14.79 5.66
C PRO A 22 14.35 -13.37 5.04
N ARG A 23 15.14 -13.11 3.99
CA ARG A 23 15.14 -11.86 3.22
C ARG A 23 14.25 -11.91 1.98
N ALA A 24 13.05 -12.46 2.07
CA ALA A 24 12.09 -12.43 0.96
C ALA A 24 11.71 -10.97 0.62
N THR A 25 12.52 -10.32 -0.23
CA THR A 25 12.26 -8.99 -0.80
C THR A 25 10.97 -9.09 -1.58
N LEU A 26 9.91 -8.50 -1.05
CA LEU A 26 8.66 -8.38 -1.75
C LEU A 26 8.85 -7.48 -2.96
N ARG A 27 8.88 -8.08 -4.16
CA ARG A 27 8.88 -7.34 -5.42
C ARG A 27 7.44 -7.03 -5.77
N LEU A 28 7.08 -5.74 -5.67
CA LEU A 28 5.75 -5.27 -6.05
C LEU A 28 5.67 -5.21 -7.57
N GLY A 29 4.79 -6.01 -8.17
CA GLY A 29 4.54 -6.03 -9.61
C GLY A 29 3.70 -4.84 -10.08
N HIS A 30 2.87 -4.29 -9.18
CA HIS A 30 2.07 -3.10 -9.44
C HIS A 30 1.89 -2.25 -8.16
N PRO A 31 1.90 -0.90 -8.23
CA PRO A 31 1.60 -0.03 -7.08
C PRO A 31 0.30 -0.34 -6.32
N ARG A 32 -0.65 -1.07 -6.93
CA ARG A 32 -1.92 -1.47 -6.33
C ARG A 32 -1.76 -2.64 -5.36
N GLU A 33 -0.85 -3.58 -5.62
CA GLU A 33 -0.56 -4.71 -4.72
C GLU A 33 -0.06 -4.21 -3.35
N LEU A 34 0.58 -3.04 -3.33
CA LEU A 34 1.02 -2.40 -2.11
C LEU A 34 -0.14 -1.99 -1.19
N LEU A 35 -1.29 -1.60 -1.75
CA LEU A 35 -2.47 -1.22 -0.96
C LEU A 35 -2.99 -2.38 -0.12
N ALA A 36 -3.01 -3.59 -0.69
CA ALA A 36 -3.39 -4.80 0.03
C ALA A 36 -2.35 -5.20 1.09
N LEU A 37 -1.08 -4.82 0.89
CA LEU A 37 0.02 -5.15 1.78
C LEU A 37 0.09 -4.25 3.02
N VAL A 38 -0.30 -2.97 2.91
CA VAL A 38 -0.13 -1.97 3.99
C VAL A 38 -0.63 -2.45 5.36
N PRO A 39 -1.85 -3.02 5.51
CA PRO A 39 -2.31 -3.50 6.81
C PRO A 39 -1.40 -4.60 7.40
N TYR A 40 -0.84 -5.46 6.55
CA TYR A 40 0.09 -6.51 6.98
C TYR A 40 1.46 -5.95 7.39
N LEU A 41 1.93 -4.87 6.74
CA LEU A 41 3.17 -4.20 7.13
C LEU A 41 3.02 -3.55 8.51
N LEU A 42 1.86 -2.99 8.79
CA LEU A 42 1.56 -2.34 10.07
C LEU A 42 1.13 -3.33 11.16
N GLY A 43 0.61 -4.50 10.78
CA GLY A 43 0.07 -5.50 11.69
C GLY A 43 -1.39 -5.23 12.13
N PHE A 44 -1.98 -4.12 11.68
CA PHE A 44 -3.36 -3.73 11.97
C PHE A 44 -3.99 -2.97 10.81
N GLN A 45 -5.32 -2.88 10.79
CA GLN A 45 -6.05 -2.08 9.81
C GLN A 45 -5.92 -0.57 10.13
N PRO A 46 -5.31 0.25 9.27
CA PRO A 46 -5.13 1.66 9.55
C PRO A 46 -6.47 2.40 9.48
N ARG A 47 -6.63 3.38 10.37
CA ARG A 47 -7.78 4.28 10.42
C ARG A 47 -7.31 5.66 10.77
N ASP A 48 -8.01 6.66 10.24
CA ASP A 48 -7.74 8.09 10.43
C ASP A 48 -6.25 8.45 10.29
N SER A 49 -5.58 7.86 9.29
CA SER A 49 -4.13 7.98 9.11
C SER A 49 -3.70 8.02 7.65
N ALA A 50 -2.49 8.53 7.42
CA ALA A 50 -1.75 8.38 6.18
C ALA A 50 -0.58 7.42 6.41
N VAL A 51 -0.34 6.53 5.45
CA VAL A 51 0.78 5.58 5.45
C VAL A 51 1.66 5.89 4.27
N LEU A 52 2.93 6.18 4.54
CA LEU A 52 3.96 6.39 3.54
C LEU A 52 4.78 5.11 3.43
N VAL A 53 5.01 4.68 2.20
CA VAL A 53 5.86 3.53 1.90
C VAL A 53 6.93 3.98 0.92
N GLY A 54 8.17 3.97 1.38
CA GLY A 54 9.35 4.18 0.55
C GLY A 54 9.66 2.94 -0.29
N LEU A 55 10.01 3.13 -1.56
CA LEU A 55 10.47 2.10 -2.47
C LEU A 55 11.92 2.39 -2.87
N ARG A 56 12.80 1.43 -2.58
CA ARG A 56 14.23 1.53 -2.84
C ARG A 56 14.64 0.79 -4.11
N PRO A 57 15.64 1.30 -4.84
CA PRO A 57 16.31 0.55 -5.89
C PRO A 57 17.27 -0.50 -5.30
N PRO A 58 17.63 -1.55 -6.06
CA PRO A 58 17.02 -1.96 -7.33
C PRO A 58 15.70 -2.73 -7.11
N GLY A 59 14.74 -2.54 -8.02
CA GLY A 59 13.54 -3.39 -8.10
C GLY A 59 12.42 -3.05 -7.12
N ARG A 60 12.22 -1.77 -6.78
CA ARG A 60 11.09 -1.26 -5.97
C ARG A 60 10.88 -2.05 -4.67
N GLN A 61 11.96 -2.24 -3.92
CA GLN A 61 11.91 -2.95 -2.65
C GLN A 61 11.28 -2.07 -1.59
N VAL A 62 10.34 -2.63 -0.81
CA VAL A 62 9.73 -1.91 0.32
C VAL A 62 10.82 -1.54 1.33
N GLY A 63 10.91 -0.25 1.61
CA GLY A 63 11.80 0.34 2.60
C GLY A 63 11.08 0.88 3.82
N LEU A 64 11.31 2.15 4.14
CA LEU A 64 10.62 2.82 5.24
C LEU A 64 9.09 2.72 5.06
N VAL A 65 8.41 2.31 6.14
CA VAL A 65 6.96 2.36 6.26
C VAL A 65 6.64 3.26 7.44
N ALA A 66 6.07 4.43 7.19
CA ALA A 66 5.73 5.40 8.22
C ALA A 66 4.22 5.62 8.24
N ARG A 67 3.61 5.54 9.42
CA ARG A 67 2.22 5.95 9.65
C ARG A 67 2.22 7.30 10.36
N VAL A 68 1.36 8.19 9.90
CA VAL A 68 1.05 9.46 10.56
C VAL A 68 -0.46 9.59 10.71
N ASP A 69 -0.92 10.04 11.86
CA ASP A 69 -2.35 10.26 12.08
C ASP A 69 -2.82 11.53 11.35
N LEU A 70 -3.99 11.48 10.72
CA LEU A 70 -4.52 12.63 9.96
C LEU A 70 -4.73 13.87 10.82
N PRO A 71 -5.18 13.79 12.09
CA PRO A 71 -5.26 14.97 12.95
C PRO A 71 -3.92 15.69 13.13
N ASP A 72 -2.81 14.95 13.23
CA ASP A 72 -1.46 15.51 13.34
C ASP A 72 -0.96 16.13 12.04
N LEU A 73 -1.33 15.53 10.92
CA LEU A 73 -0.99 16.05 9.60
C LEU A 73 -1.80 17.32 9.24
N LEU A 74 -3.02 17.46 9.77
CA LEU A 74 -3.95 18.53 9.42
C LEU A 74 -3.97 19.71 10.40
N ARG A 75 -3.25 19.62 11.52
CA ARG A 75 -3.06 20.73 12.49
C ARG A 75 -1.91 21.66 12.08
N PRO A 76 -1.77 22.85 12.71
CA PRO A 76 -0.56 23.65 12.58
C PRO A 76 0.69 22.82 12.91
N GLY A 77 1.72 22.88 12.06
CA GLY A 77 2.89 21.99 12.14
C GLY A 77 2.87 20.82 11.15
N GLY A 78 1.75 20.57 10.46
CA GLY A 78 1.61 19.43 9.55
C GLY A 78 2.53 19.49 8.32
N ALA A 79 2.89 20.69 7.85
CA ALA A 79 3.82 20.85 6.74
C ALA A 79 5.25 20.50 7.15
N GLU A 80 5.66 20.91 8.35
CA GLU A 80 6.93 20.58 8.97
C GLU A 80 7.04 19.08 9.25
N LEU A 81 5.94 18.46 9.71
CA LEU A 81 5.84 17.01 9.86
C LEU A 81 6.01 16.29 8.51
N ALA A 82 5.36 16.76 7.46
CA ALA A 82 5.49 16.18 6.12
C ALA A 82 6.92 16.34 5.56
N ALA A 83 7.58 17.47 5.82
CA ALA A 83 8.98 17.69 5.46
C ALA A 83 9.91 16.74 6.24
N ALA A 84 9.71 16.59 7.55
CA ALA A 84 10.48 15.64 8.35
C ALA A 84 10.30 14.20 7.82
N LEU A 85 9.09 13.80 7.42
CA LEU A 85 8.87 12.50 6.79
C LEU A 85 9.64 12.35 5.46
N ALA A 86 9.79 13.44 4.69
CA ALA A 86 10.60 13.44 3.48
C ALA A 86 12.08 13.19 3.79
N ASP A 87 12.62 13.79 4.84
CA ASP A 87 14.01 13.58 5.29
C ASP A 87 14.24 12.11 5.64
N HIS A 88 13.33 11.49 6.41
CA HIS A 88 13.44 10.06 6.74
C HIS A 88 13.37 9.16 5.50
N LEU A 89 12.56 9.51 4.49
CA LEU A 89 12.51 8.76 3.23
C LEU A 89 13.81 8.91 2.44
N HIS A 90 14.41 10.11 2.45
CA HIS A 90 15.71 10.36 1.82
C HIS A 90 16.81 9.54 2.49
N ASP A 91 16.88 9.56 3.82
CA ASP A 91 17.86 8.81 4.60
C ASP A 91 17.70 7.29 4.44
N ASP A 92 16.47 6.80 4.21
CA ASP A 92 16.21 5.39 3.87
C ASP A 92 16.72 5.02 2.46
N GLY A 93 17.10 5.98 1.62
CA GLY A 93 17.47 5.75 0.22
C GLY A 93 16.25 5.48 -0.68
N THR A 94 15.10 6.04 -0.31
CA THR A 94 13.87 5.96 -1.11
C THR A 94 14.06 6.65 -2.45
N ALA A 95 13.67 5.99 -3.54
CA ALA A 95 13.64 6.59 -4.88
C ALA A 95 12.21 6.93 -5.34
N GLU A 96 11.21 6.25 -4.80
CA GLU A 96 9.79 6.49 -5.08
C GLU A 96 8.98 6.28 -3.80
N ALA A 97 7.94 7.08 -3.57
CA ALA A 97 7.07 6.93 -2.42
C ALA A 97 5.62 6.64 -2.82
N VAL A 98 4.95 5.81 -2.03
CA VAL A 98 3.51 5.62 -2.12
C VAL A 98 2.86 6.09 -0.83
N VAL A 99 1.85 6.95 -0.96
CA VAL A 99 1.03 7.43 0.15
C VAL A 99 -0.33 6.74 0.08
N VAL A 100 -0.78 6.19 1.20
CA VAL A 100 -2.10 5.56 1.35
C VAL A 100 -2.86 6.26 2.46
N LEU A 101 -3.99 6.87 2.13
CA LEU A 101 -4.83 7.64 3.03
C LEU A 101 -6.03 6.79 3.48
N TYR A 102 -6.23 6.70 4.78
CA TYR A 102 -7.35 5.99 5.42
C TYR A 102 -8.21 7.01 6.19
N ALA A 103 -8.97 7.84 5.46
CA ALA A 103 -9.73 8.94 6.05
C ALA A 103 -11.15 8.56 6.51
N GLY A 104 -11.69 7.42 6.06
CA GLY A 104 -13.01 6.93 6.46
C GLY A 104 -14.18 7.81 6.01
N GLU A 105 -14.08 8.46 4.85
CA GLU A 105 -15.02 9.51 4.41
C GLU A 105 -15.53 9.34 2.98
N GLY A 106 -15.40 8.15 2.39
CA GLY A 106 -15.74 7.88 1.00
C GLY A 106 -14.71 8.42 0.01
N ASP A 107 -15.17 8.61 -1.23
CA ASP A 107 -14.39 9.23 -2.29
C ASP A 107 -14.01 10.68 -1.87
N PRO A 108 -12.72 11.03 -1.77
CA PRO A 108 -12.27 12.40 -1.46
C PRO A 108 -12.48 13.36 -2.64
N ARG A 109 -13.08 12.90 -3.74
CA ARG A 109 -13.34 13.68 -4.95
C ARG A 109 -14.83 14.00 -5.10
N ASP A 110 -15.11 15.10 -5.77
CA ASP A 110 -16.46 15.57 -6.06
C ASP A 110 -16.85 15.23 -7.52
N PRO A 111 -17.83 14.32 -7.74
CA PRO A 111 -18.24 13.90 -9.07
C PRO A 111 -18.88 15.03 -9.90
N GLU A 112 -19.52 16.00 -9.25
CA GLU A 112 -20.15 17.17 -9.88
C GLU A 112 -19.11 18.24 -10.26
N ARG A 113 -17.93 18.21 -9.63
CA ARG A 113 -16.80 19.11 -9.93
C ARG A 113 -15.69 18.43 -10.74
N GLY A 114 -16.05 17.48 -11.59
CA GLY A 114 -15.10 16.81 -12.48
C GLY A 114 -14.05 16.00 -11.73
N LEU A 115 -14.44 15.34 -10.63
CA LEU A 115 -13.58 14.52 -9.77
C LEU A 115 -12.42 15.28 -9.12
N ARG A 116 -12.57 16.59 -8.90
CA ARG A 116 -11.61 17.39 -8.12
C ARG A 116 -11.74 17.10 -6.63
N ALA A 117 -10.76 17.52 -5.84
CA ALA A 117 -10.81 17.46 -4.38
C ALA A 117 -12.15 17.99 -3.85
N ARG A 118 -12.86 17.16 -3.08
CA ARG A 118 -14.12 17.50 -2.42
C ARG A 118 -13.84 18.51 -1.30
N ALA A 119 -14.61 19.59 -1.25
CA ALA A 119 -14.48 20.57 -0.19
C ALA A 119 -14.68 19.93 1.19
N GLY A 120 -13.80 20.23 2.14
CA GLY A 120 -13.83 19.67 3.50
C GLY A 120 -13.32 18.23 3.64
N SER A 121 -12.96 17.54 2.55
CA SER A 121 -12.37 16.20 2.62
C SER A 121 -11.04 16.22 3.37
N ARG A 122 -10.94 15.42 4.44
CA ARG A 122 -9.69 15.22 5.19
C ARG A 122 -8.65 14.53 4.32
N GLY A 123 -9.04 13.52 3.55
CA GLY A 123 -8.17 12.81 2.63
C GLY A 123 -7.58 13.74 1.57
N ALA A 124 -8.39 14.57 0.91
CA ALA A 124 -7.89 15.52 -0.08
C ALA A 124 -6.94 16.57 0.52
N ARG A 125 -7.23 17.08 1.72
CA ARG A 125 -6.34 18.01 2.42
C ARG A 125 -5.03 17.35 2.83
N ALA A 126 -5.08 16.13 3.34
CA ALA A 126 -3.90 15.35 3.70
C ALA A 126 -3.02 15.03 2.48
N ALA A 127 -3.64 14.65 1.36
CA ALA A 127 -2.95 14.48 0.09
C ALA A 127 -2.21 15.75 -0.33
N GLU A 128 -2.84 16.92 -0.17
CA GLU A 128 -2.20 18.21 -0.49
C GLU A 128 -0.98 18.50 0.39
N VAL A 129 -1.11 18.32 1.71
CA VAL A 129 0.00 18.54 2.66
C VAL A 129 1.17 17.63 2.33
N LEU A 130 0.91 16.33 2.15
CA LEU A 130 1.96 15.35 1.84
C LEU A 130 2.59 15.58 0.46
N ARG A 131 1.80 15.94 -0.57
CA ARG A 131 2.35 16.22 -1.90
C ARG A 131 3.36 17.37 -1.86
N ARG A 132 3.08 18.40 -1.07
CA ARG A 132 4.00 19.53 -0.88
C ARG A 132 5.23 19.12 -0.07
N GLY A 133 5.04 18.46 1.07
CA GLY A 133 6.13 18.07 1.96
C GLY A 133 7.09 17.05 1.32
N LEU A 134 6.57 16.15 0.48
CA LEU A 134 7.32 15.07 -0.13
C LEU A 134 7.89 15.40 -1.53
N ALA A 135 7.78 16.64 -1.99
CA ALA A 135 8.16 17.03 -3.35
C ALA A 135 9.63 16.72 -3.72
N GLY A 136 10.52 16.57 -2.73
CA GLY A 136 11.94 16.26 -2.91
C GLY A 136 12.31 14.77 -2.88
N VAL A 137 11.39 13.86 -2.53
CA VAL A 137 11.71 12.42 -2.34
C VAL A 137 11.83 11.68 -3.68
N GLY A 138 11.16 12.17 -4.73
CA GLY A 138 11.01 11.50 -6.02
C GLY A 138 9.53 11.39 -6.41
N PRO A 139 9.18 10.50 -7.36
CA PRO A 139 7.78 10.26 -7.71
C PRO A 139 6.97 9.82 -6.48
N VAL A 140 5.89 10.56 -6.20
CA VAL A 140 4.94 10.23 -5.13
C VAL A 140 3.60 9.87 -5.74
N THR A 141 3.13 8.64 -5.48
CA THR A 141 1.79 8.20 -5.86
C THR A 141 0.89 8.19 -4.63
N THR A 142 -0.26 8.84 -4.70
CA THR A 142 -1.22 8.88 -3.58
C THR A 142 -2.47 8.07 -3.89
N TRP A 143 -2.90 7.27 -2.93
CA TRP A 143 -4.15 6.52 -2.94
C TRP A 143 -4.97 6.88 -1.71
N SER A 144 -6.29 6.94 -1.86
CA SER A 144 -7.24 6.94 -0.76
C SER A 144 -7.93 5.59 -0.73
N VAL A 145 -7.95 4.99 0.44
CA VAL A 145 -8.61 3.70 0.73
C VAL A 145 -9.71 3.98 1.74
N ASP A 146 -10.89 3.46 1.45
CA ASP A 146 -12.04 3.47 2.35
C ASP A 146 -12.62 2.05 2.49
N ASP A 147 -13.69 1.91 3.25
CA ASP A 147 -14.38 0.64 3.47
C ASP A 147 -14.92 0.05 2.15
N GLY A 148 -14.11 -0.79 1.52
CA GLY A 148 -14.45 -1.55 0.32
C GLY A 148 -14.03 -0.90 -0.99
N SER A 149 -13.47 0.32 -1.00
CA SER A 149 -13.01 0.94 -2.24
C SER A 149 -11.67 1.68 -2.13
N TYR A 150 -11.06 1.95 -3.29
CA TYR A 150 -9.86 2.77 -3.40
C TYR A 150 -9.89 3.68 -4.63
N VAL A 151 -9.25 4.85 -4.52
CA VAL A 151 -9.12 5.84 -5.59
C VAL A 151 -7.76 6.54 -5.56
N GLY A 152 -7.30 7.03 -6.71
CA GLY A 152 -6.27 8.06 -6.74
C GLY A 152 -6.91 9.43 -6.54
N PRO A 153 -6.61 10.19 -5.46
CA PRO A 153 -7.23 11.50 -5.21
C PRO A 153 -6.96 12.52 -6.32
N ASP A 154 -5.86 12.35 -7.06
CA ASP A 154 -5.47 13.18 -8.20
C ASP A 154 -5.95 12.62 -9.55
N CYS A 155 -6.57 11.44 -9.58
CA CYS A 155 -7.08 10.83 -10.81
C CYS A 155 -8.45 11.41 -11.19
N ARG A 156 -8.58 11.84 -12.45
CA ARG A 156 -9.80 12.44 -13.04
C ARG A 156 -10.45 11.56 -14.10
N ASP A 157 -9.81 10.46 -14.48
CA ASP A 157 -10.34 9.52 -15.45
C ASP A 157 -11.36 8.59 -14.79
N ARG A 158 -12.60 8.59 -15.30
CA ARG A 158 -13.71 7.76 -14.79
C ARG A 158 -13.57 6.28 -15.14
N ALA A 159 -12.84 5.93 -16.20
CA ALA A 159 -12.53 4.54 -16.52
C ALA A 159 -11.42 4.02 -15.59
N CYS A 160 -10.43 4.86 -15.28
CA CYS A 160 -9.39 4.52 -14.31
C CYS A 160 -9.92 4.51 -12.86
N CYS A 161 -10.58 5.57 -12.41
CA CYS A 161 -11.11 5.73 -11.06
C CYS A 161 -12.60 6.14 -11.12
N PRO A 162 -13.54 5.19 -11.18
CA PRO A 162 -14.97 5.49 -11.21
C PRO A 162 -15.42 6.26 -9.97
N VAL A 163 -16.60 6.86 -10.04
CA VAL A 163 -17.22 7.54 -8.88
C VAL A 163 -17.44 6.52 -7.76
N GLY A 164 -17.00 6.84 -6.53
CA GLY A 164 -17.04 5.91 -5.40
C GLY A 164 -15.87 4.93 -5.35
N GLY A 165 -15.06 4.90 -6.41
CA GLY A 165 -13.81 4.16 -6.50
C GLY A 165 -13.90 2.72 -6.97
N ARG A 166 -12.72 2.11 -7.08
CA ARG A 166 -12.58 0.70 -7.46
C ARG A 166 -12.78 -0.19 -6.23
N PRO A 167 -13.38 -1.37 -6.37
CA PRO A 167 -13.55 -2.27 -5.24
C PRO A 167 -12.20 -2.79 -4.75
N LEU A 168 -12.00 -2.89 -3.43
CA LEU A 168 -10.76 -3.46 -2.86
C LEU A 168 -10.51 -4.91 -3.28
N ALA A 169 -11.56 -5.64 -3.70
CA ALA A 169 -11.44 -6.98 -4.27
C ALA A 169 -10.50 -7.02 -5.51
N ASP A 170 -10.38 -5.91 -6.26
CA ASP A 170 -9.45 -5.78 -7.38
C ASP A 170 -7.97 -5.87 -6.95
N LEU A 171 -7.67 -5.59 -5.67
CA LEU A 171 -6.31 -5.64 -5.11
C LEU A 171 -5.87 -7.07 -4.80
N SER A 172 -6.82 -7.98 -4.62
CA SER A 172 -6.61 -9.38 -4.22
C SER A 172 -6.28 -10.31 -5.39
N GLY A 173 -6.26 -9.79 -6.62
CA GLY A 173 -5.95 -10.56 -7.84
C GLY A 173 -4.50 -11.05 -7.94
N GLY A 174 -3.62 -10.66 -7.02
CA GLY A 174 -2.26 -11.17 -6.89
C GLY A 174 -2.12 -12.07 -5.65
N ASP A 175 -1.54 -13.25 -5.85
CA ASP A 175 -1.19 -14.34 -4.90
C ASP A 175 -0.43 -13.91 -3.61
N LEU A 176 -0.21 -12.61 -3.38
CA LEU A 176 0.51 -12.02 -2.27
C LEU A 176 -0.31 -11.91 -0.98
N ALA A 177 -1.57 -11.52 -1.04
CA ALA A 177 -2.41 -11.39 0.15
C ALA A 177 -2.63 -12.77 0.82
N GLY A 178 -2.91 -13.82 0.03
CA GLY A 178 -3.05 -15.19 0.54
C GLY A 178 -1.77 -15.75 1.17
N ARG A 179 -0.60 -15.43 0.61
CA ARG A 179 0.71 -15.83 1.17
C ARG A 179 1.05 -15.10 2.47
N LEU A 180 0.56 -13.88 2.68
CA LEU A 180 0.77 -13.11 3.92
C LEU A 180 -0.17 -13.52 5.05
N VAL A 181 -1.45 -13.80 4.74
CA VAL A 181 -2.43 -14.36 5.69
C VAL A 181 -1.90 -15.66 6.31
N SER A 182 -1.29 -16.53 5.49
CA SER A 182 -0.75 -17.81 5.96
C SER A 182 0.51 -17.68 6.83
N ARG A 183 1.19 -16.52 6.85
CA ARG A 183 2.47 -16.34 7.57
C ARG A 183 2.37 -15.54 8.87
N ARG A 184 1.31 -14.74 9.09
CA ARG A 184 1.22 -13.82 10.26
C ARG A 184 0.01 -14.01 11.18
N GLY A 185 -0.93 -14.93 10.89
CA GLY A 185 -2.01 -15.23 11.83
C GLY A 185 -3.13 -14.19 11.91
N GLY A 186 -3.30 -13.36 10.87
CA GLY A 186 -4.33 -12.32 10.79
C GLY A 186 -3.79 -10.90 11.00
N VAL A 187 -4.61 -9.91 10.66
CA VAL A 187 -4.35 -8.47 10.86
C VAL A 187 -5.27 -8.01 11.99
N ALA A 188 -4.73 -7.29 12.99
CA ALA A 188 -5.55 -6.75 14.08
C ALA A 188 -6.52 -5.68 13.57
N GLY A 189 -7.69 -5.54 14.20
CA GLY A 189 -8.71 -4.57 13.81
C GLY A 189 -8.30 -3.11 14.09
N SER A 190 -7.39 -2.90 15.05
CA SER A 190 -6.83 -1.59 15.36
C SER A 190 -5.43 -1.68 15.98
N ARG A 191 -4.76 -0.53 16.14
CA ARG A 191 -3.45 -0.45 16.81
C ARG A 191 -3.54 -0.89 18.27
N GLU A 192 -4.63 -0.53 18.94
CA GLU A 192 -4.85 -0.80 20.37
C GLU A 192 -4.98 -2.30 20.65
N GLU A 193 -5.37 -3.09 19.63
CA GLU A 193 -5.43 -4.55 19.71
C GLU A 193 -4.07 -5.23 19.55
N VAL A 194 -3.05 -4.51 19.05
CA VAL A 194 -1.68 -5.02 18.91
C VAL A 194 -1.04 -5.08 20.30
N GLY A 195 -1.06 -6.27 20.91
CA GLY A 195 -0.49 -6.54 22.24
C GLY A 195 -1.41 -7.30 23.19
N LEU A 196 -2.69 -7.49 22.83
CA LEU A 196 -3.57 -8.42 23.54
C LEU A 196 -3.24 -9.85 23.09
N VAL A 197 -2.34 -10.51 23.84
CA VAL A 197 -2.19 -11.97 23.76
C VAL A 197 -3.55 -12.56 24.11
N ARG A 198 -4.33 -12.99 23.11
CA ARG A 198 -5.50 -13.82 23.37
C ARG A 198 -4.96 -15.15 23.90
N PRO A 199 -5.30 -15.58 25.12
CA PRO A 199 -4.93 -16.92 25.56
C PRO A 199 -5.53 -17.91 24.56
N ALA A 200 -4.71 -18.85 24.10
CA ALA A 200 -5.18 -19.96 23.28
C ALA A 200 -6.28 -20.69 24.04
N ALA A 201 -7.43 -20.87 23.39
CA ALA A 201 -8.49 -21.77 23.86
C ALA A 201 -8.08 -23.22 23.61
#